data_AF-A0A5N6E0L1-F1
#
_entry.id   AF-A0A5N6E0L1-F1
#
_cell.length_a   1.000
_cell.length_b   1.000
_cell.length_c   1.000
_cell.angle_alpha   90.00
_cell.angle_beta   90.00
_cell.angle_gamma   90.00
#
_symmetry.space_group_name_H-M   'P 1'
#
loop_
_entity.id
_entity.type
_entity.pdbx_description
1 polymer ?
#
loop_
_entity_poly.entity_id
_entity_poly.type
_entity_poly.pdbx_seq_one_letter_code
_entity_poly.pdbx_strand_id
1 'polypeptide(L)'
;MLKNVTSLLPAALLGGCIYFHDATSLSLVRRFMCWSCITGCAIHVIISGSPYVNPLMNYISGFMASWYIIWAANILLVQDVKSLRRIQARHSGGYVWEALPKKHGYQRLLWALDLTFNFRAIGWNYSKRPERHPLVEESQDSSKDAGSPPMRKTPAELGGSRSTFLPDQLRQFGSAWLWLFWLYPRLMQSTDSMGGGSVLGVLLKLFTVATTLFMFMDGIHSLAGFVAVALLSGESWAYPPFFGPSRFLLSGRLQDIWGNFWHDLLKEGLLSVATALLPRSLPRGLYSLVRIWMCFCLTGVVHTAASYTTSQEWMPSLYAGIFYCLQPVGILIQLVLSLGLRKLLPASLVWMYYCFPWVSGDPALRDVIAAVCLM
;
A
#
# COMPACT_ATOMS: atom_id res chain seq x y z
N MET A 1 -12.82 3.17 25.46
CA MET A 1 -11.35 3.34 25.50
C MET A 1 -10.61 2.04 25.20
N LEU A 2 -10.86 0.92 25.92
CA LEU A 2 -10.18 -0.37 25.72
C LEU A 2 -10.26 -0.92 24.27
N LYS A 3 -11.44 -0.88 23.65
CA LYS A 3 -11.60 -1.36 22.26
C LYS A 3 -10.80 -0.55 21.22
N ASN A 4 -10.46 0.71 21.50
CA ASN A 4 -9.69 1.54 20.56
C ASN A 4 -8.21 1.15 20.58
N VAL A 5 -7.75 0.49 21.66
CA VAL A 5 -6.36 0.02 21.81
C VAL A 5 -6.18 -1.33 21.13
N THR A 6 -7.22 -2.16 21.07
CA THR A 6 -7.14 -3.50 20.46
C THR A 6 -6.87 -3.47 18.97
N SER A 7 -7.32 -2.43 18.24
CA SER A 7 -7.03 -2.25 16.81
C SER A 7 -5.54 -2.02 16.50
N LEU A 8 -4.79 -1.45 17.45
CA LEU A 8 -3.35 -1.21 17.31
C LEU A 8 -2.50 -2.39 17.77
N LEU A 9 -3.12 -3.41 18.39
CA LEU A 9 -2.40 -4.54 18.98
C LEU A 9 -1.57 -5.34 17.95
N PRO A 10 -2.05 -5.65 16.72
CA PRO A 10 -1.23 -6.32 15.72
C PRO A 10 0.06 -5.56 15.38
N ALA A 11 -0.03 -4.23 15.26
CA ALA A 11 1.12 -3.36 14.99
C ALA A 11 2.10 -3.35 16.17
N ALA A 12 1.59 -3.18 17.39
CA ALA A 12 2.39 -3.14 18.60
C ALA A 12 3.12 -4.47 18.85
N LEU A 13 2.45 -5.60 18.62
CA LEU A 13 3.05 -6.92 18.74
C LEU A 13 4.17 -7.13 17.70
N LEU A 14 3.95 -6.73 16.44
CA LEU A 14 5.00 -6.80 15.42
C LEU A 14 6.19 -5.92 15.78
N GLY A 15 5.95 -4.66 16.17
CA GLY A 15 7.00 -3.73 16.60
C GLY A 15 7.79 -4.27 17.80
N GLY A 16 7.11 -4.88 18.77
CA GLY A 16 7.76 -5.57 19.90
C GLY A 16 8.61 -6.76 19.44
N CYS A 17 8.12 -7.56 18.49
CA CYS A 17 8.87 -8.70 17.95
C CYS A 17 10.14 -8.25 17.22
N ILE A 18 10.09 -7.12 16.51
CA ILE A 18 11.24 -6.52 15.83
C ILE A 18 12.20 -5.90 16.84
N TYR A 19 11.69 -5.17 17.84
CA TYR A 19 12.53 -4.57 18.88
C TYR A 19 13.31 -5.64 19.65
N PHE A 20 12.63 -6.71 20.10
CA PHE A 20 13.24 -7.84 20.80
C PHE A 20 13.69 -8.96 19.85
N HIS A 21 14.17 -8.58 18.65
CA HIS A 21 14.56 -9.54 17.62
C HIS A 21 15.51 -10.63 18.11
N ASP A 22 16.45 -10.32 19.00
CA ASP A 22 17.44 -11.28 19.52
C ASP A 22 16.78 -12.46 20.27
N ALA A 23 15.60 -12.26 20.85
CA ALA A 23 14.83 -13.31 21.52
C ALA A 23 13.84 -14.01 20.57
N THR A 24 13.25 -13.26 19.64
CA THR A 24 12.20 -13.77 18.74
C THR A 24 12.75 -14.56 17.56
N SER A 25 13.99 -14.29 17.11
CA SER A 25 14.58 -14.92 15.92
C SER A 25 15.47 -16.13 16.17
N LEU A 26 15.55 -16.58 17.43
CA LEU A 26 16.36 -17.74 17.82
C LEU A 26 15.96 -19.03 17.08
N SER A 27 14.70 -19.16 16.65
CA SER A 27 14.23 -20.29 15.86
C SER A 27 13.05 -19.91 14.97
N LEU A 28 12.85 -20.68 13.89
CA LEU A 28 11.67 -20.56 13.03
C LEU A 28 10.36 -20.78 13.81
N VAL A 29 10.37 -21.66 14.81
CA VAL A 29 9.21 -21.94 15.67
C VAL A 29 8.76 -20.70 16.43
N ARG A 30 9.70 -19.96 17.05
CA ARG A 30 9.38 -18.71 17.76
C ARG A 30 8.83 -17.64 16.82
N ARG A 31 9.45 -17.50 15.64
CA ARG A 31 8.98 -16.58 14.59
C ARG A 31 7.55 -16.90 14.18
N PHE A 32 7.23 -18.18 14.00
CA PHE A 32 5.90 -18.65 13.67
C PHE A 32 4.88 -18.45 14.81
N MET A 33 5.29 -18.67 16.07
CA MET A 33 4.45 -18.37 17.25
C MET A 33 4.11 -16.88 17.34
N CYS A 34 5.09 -15.99 17.16
CA CYS A 34 4.88 -14.54 17.11
C CYS A 34 3.90 -14.16 16.00
N TRP A 35 4.10 -14.68 14.79
CA TRP A 35 3.19 -14.45 13.67
C TRP A 35 1.77 -14.97 13.94
N SER A 36 1.65 -16.16 14.54
CA SER A 36 0.34 -16.75 14.91
C SER A 36 -0.38 -15.92 15.96
N CYS A 37 0.34 -15.35 16.93
CA CYS A 37 -0.22 -14.44 17.94
C CYS A 37 -0.75 -13.16 17.29
N ILE A 38 0.05 -12.52 16.42
CA ILE A 38 -0.37 -11.33 15.66
C ILE A 38 -1.62 -11.65 14.82
N THR A 39 -1.64 -12.81 14.18
CA THR A 39 -2.77 -13.29 13.37
C THR A 39 -4.03 -13.48 14.20
N GLY A 40 -3.92 -14.10 15.37
CA GLY A 40 -5.04 -14.25 16.30
C GLY A 40 -5.61 -12.89 16.76
N CYS A 41 -4.74 -11.93 17.10
CA CYS A 41 -5.18 -10.57 17.44
C CYS A 41 -5.84 -9.85 16.26
N ALA A 42 -5.29 -9.97 15.05
CA ALA A 42 -5.86 -9.37 13.85
C ALA A 42 -7.25 -9.96 13.52
N ILE A 43 -7.40 -11.28 13.59
CA ILE A 43 -8.68 -11.96 13.40
C ILE A 43 -9.70 -11.51 14.46
N HIS A 44 -9.29 -11.37 15.72
CA HIS A 44 -10.16 -10.86 16.78
C HIS A 44 -10.67 -9.44 16.47
N VAL A 45 -9.81 -8.55 15.98
CA VAL A 45 -10.20 -7.18 15.57
C VAL A 45 -11.22 -7.21 14.43
N ILE A 46 -11.02 -8.10 13.44
CA ILE A 46 -11.92 -8.21 12.28
C ILE A 46 -13.29 -8.77 12.69
N ILE A 47 -13.31 -9.84 13.48
CA ILE A 47 -14.54 -10.54 13.88
C ILE A 47 -15.36 -9.74 14.89
N SER A 48 -14.70 -9.07 15.84
CA SER A 48 -15.41 -8.36 16.91
C SER A 48 -16.08 -7.07 16.45
N GLY A 49 -15.80 -6.65 15.20
CA GLY A 49 -16.11 -5.32 14.72
C GLY A 49 -15.27 -4.26 15.42
N SER A 50 -15.02 -3.18 14.70
CA SER A 50 -14.25 -2.07 15.27
C SER A 50 -15.18 -1.13 16.06
N PRO A 51 -14.75 -0.59 17.21
CA PRO A 51 -15.61 0.19 18.11
C PRO A 51 -15.85 1.63 17.65
N TYR A 52 -15.25 2.06 16.55
CA TYR A 52 -15.31 3.46 16.18
C TYR A 52 -16.71 3.79 15.66
N VAL A 53 -17.21 4.95 16.09
CA VAL A 53 -18.45 5.51 15.52
C VAL A 53 -18.23 5.89 14.06
N ASN A 54 -17.00 6.24 13.69
CA ASN A 54 -16.64 6.65 12.33
C ASN A 54 -16.38 5.40 11.44
N PRO A 55 -17.13 5.21 10.33
CA PRO A 55 -16.98 4.06 9.43
C PRO A 55 -15.61 3.96 8.74
N LEU A 56 -14.97 5.10 8.41
CA LEU A 56 -13.62 5.13 7.86
C LEU A 56 -12.61 4.52 8.84
N MET A 57 -12.72 4.85 10.13
CA MET A 57 -11.83 4.27 11.15
C MET A 57 -12.06 2.77 11.33
N ASN A 58 -13.30 2.29 11.21
CA ASN A 58 -13.58 0.84 11.23
C ASN A 58 -12.97 0.13 10.02
N TYR A 59 -13.07 0.74 8.84
CA TYR A 59 -12.53 0.18 7.60
C TYR A 59 -11.02 0.11 7.66
N ILE A 60 -10.37 1.20 8.08
CA ILE A 60 -8.92 1.25 8.30
C ILE A 60 -8.50 0.21 9.35
N SER A 61 -9.25 0.04 10.44
CA SER A 61 -8.93 -0.96 11.47
C SER A 61 -8.92 -2.38 10.89
N GLY A 62 -9.95 -2.77 10.15
CA GLY A 62 -10.02 -4.10 9.52
C GLY A 62 -8.96 -4.29 8.42
N PHE A 63 -8.74 -3.26 7.62
CA PHE A 63 -7.71 -3.22 6.59
C PHE A 63 -6.31 -3.40 7.20
N MET A 64 -5.98 -2.63 8.23
CA MET A 64 -4.68 -2.67 8.89
C MET A 64 -4.49 -3.98 9.65
N ALA A 65 -5.51 -4.49 10.34
CA ALA A 65 -5.44 -5.77 11.04
C ALA A 65 -5.07 -6.91 10.07
N SER A 66 -5.80 -7.04 8.97
CA SER A 66 -5.52 -8.05 7.92
C SER A 66 -4.17 -7.80 7.23
N TRP A 67 -3.80 -6.54 6.98
CA TRP A 67 -2.50 -6.20 6.43
C TRP A 67 -1.35 -6.63 7.35
N TYR A 68 -1.47 -6.46 8.68
CA TYR A 68 -0.42 -6.87 9.62
C TYR A 68 -0.22 -8.39 9.66
N ILE A 69 -1.19 -9.21 9.24
CA ILE A 69 -0.97 -10.64 9.04
C ILE A 69 0.06 -10.87 7.92
N ILE A 70 -0.11 -10.17 6.79
CA ILE A 70 0.76 -10.26 5.61
C ILE A 70 2.12 -9.62 5.92
N TRP A 71 2.13 -8.45 6.54
CA TRP A 71 3.35 -7.73 6.87
C TRP A 71 4.18 -8.46 7.92
N ALA A 72 3.54 -9.02 8.95
CA ALA A 72 4.23 -9.88 9.91
C ALA A 72 4.78 -11.15 9.24
N ALA A 73 4.06 -11.77 8.29
CA ALA A 73 4.61 -12.90 7.53
C ALA A 73 5.86 -12.47 6.73
N ASN A 74 5.80 -11.32 6.06
CA ASN A 74 6.95 -10.78 5.34
C ASN A 74 8.16 -10.60 6.27
N ILE A 75 8.01 -9.84 7.36
CA ILE A 75 9.14 -9.51 8.24
C ILE A 75 9.59 -10.72 9.09
N LEU A 76 8.64 -11.45 9.68
CA LEU A 76 8.94 -12.53 10.61
C LEU A 76 9.14 -13.87 9.95
N LEU A 77 8.71 -14.15 8.71
CA LEU A 77 8.87 -15.49 8.11
C LEU A 77 9.70 -15.47 6.82
N VAL A 78 9.60 -14.40 6.03
CA VAL A 78 10.28 -14.30 4.73
C VAL A 78 11.64 -13.61 4.83
N GLN A 79 11.69 -12.45 5.48
CA GLN A 79 12.92 -11.67 5.59
C GLN A 79 13.84 -12.21 6.70
N ASP A 80 15.14 -11.95 6.56
CA ASP A 80 16.08 -12.01 7.68
C ASP A 80 16.31 -10.61 8.23
N VAL A 81 15.66 -10.29 9.36
CA VAL A 81 15.71 -8.96 9.99
C VAL A 81 17.16 -8.53 10.29
N LYS A 82 18.09 -9.46 10.56
CA LYS A 82 19.51 -9.11 10.81
C LYS A 82 20.22 -8.59 9.57
N SER A 83 19.80 -9.04 8.39
CA SER A 83 20.33 -8.58 7.10
C SER A 83 19.75 -7.25 6.65
N LEU A 84 18.64 -6.81 7.27
CA LEU A 84 17.98 -5.58 6.88
C LEU A 84 18.80 -4.37 7.32
N ARG A 85 18.89 -3.40 6.43
CA ARG A 85 19.58 -2.13 6.65
C ARG A 85 18.70 -1.01 6.15
N ARG A 86 18.70 0.11 6.87
CA ARG A 86 18.01 1.33 6.44
C ARG A 86 19.00 2.44 6.14
N ILE A 87 18.61 3.37 5.30
CA ILE A 87 19.40 4.54 4.95
C ILE A 87 19.29 5.57 6.09
N GLN A 88 20.42 6.07 6.54
CA GLN A 88 20.50 7.12 7.54
C GLN A 88 21.38 8.27 7.03
N ALA A 89 20.91 9.51 7.20
CA ALA A 89 21.70 10.70 6.89
C ALA A 89 22.80 10.91 7.95
N ARG A 90 24.00 11.28 7.52
CA ARG A 90 25.11 11.67 8.41
C ARG A 90 25.07 13.17 8.72
N HIS A 91 25.52 13.53 9.93
CA HIS A 91 25.73 14.94 10.30
C HIS A 91 26.75 15.65 9.40
N SER A 92 27.77 14.93 8.91
CA SER A 92 28.78 15.45 8.00
C SER A 92 28.29 15.60 6.54
N GLY A 93 27.01 15.30 6.28
CA GLY A 93 26.48 15.12 4.93
C GLY A 93 26.70 13.69 4.42
N GLY A 94 25.88 13.30 3.44
CA GLY A 94 25.87 11.95 2.86
C GLY A 94 24.95 10.96 3.60
N TYR A 95 24.86 9.74 3.06
CA TYR A 95 24.00 8.68 3.60
C TYR A 95 24.80 7.40 3.82
N VAL A 96 24.42 6.64 4.84
CA VAL A 96 24.99 5.34 5.18
C VAL A 96 23.93 4.29 5.47
N TRP A 97 24.32 3.03 5.31
CA TRP A 97 23.51 1.90 5.73
C TRP A 97 23.61 1.68 7.25
N GLU A 98 22.50 1.83 7.94
CA GLU A 98 22.33 1.51 9.36
C GLU A 98 21.76 0.09 9.49
N ALA A 99 22.55 -0.82 10.06
CA ALA A 99 22.10 -2.16 10.44
C ALA A 99 21.29 -2.13 11.75
N LEU A 100 20.63 -3.23 12.10
CA LEU A 100 19.90 -3.38 13.37
C LEU A 100 20.79 -2.98 14.57
N PRO A 101 20.41 -1.95 15.37
CA PRO A 101 21.20 -1.54 16.52
C PRO A 101 21.29 -2.66 17.57
N LYS A 102 22.53 -3.04 17.95
CA LYS A 102 22.78 -4.12 18.92
C LYS A 102 22.23 -3.80 20.32
N LYS A 103 22.35 -2.54 20.75
CA LYS A 103 21.89 -2.11 22.08
C LYS A 103 20.40 -1.81 22.06
N HIS A 104 19.68 -2.29 23.07
CA HIS A 104 18.31 -1.87 23.32
C HIS A 104 18.32 -0.40 23.73
N GLY A 105 17.52 0.43 23.04
CA GLY A 105 17.46 1.86 23.27
C GLY A 105 16.60 2.58 22.23
N TYR A 106 16.66 3.92 22.26
CA TYR A 106 15.84 4.77 21.40
C TYR A 106 16.07 4.53 19.90
N GLN A 107 17.32 4.36 19.47
CA GLN A 107 17.64 4.08 18.07
C GLN A 107 17.02 2.76 17.57
N ARG A 108 17.10 1.70 18.39
CA ARG A 108 16.49 0.40 18.07
C ARG A 108 14.96 0.49 18.02
N LEU A 109 14.36 1.32 18.89
CA LEU A 109 12.93 1.58 18.85
C LEU A 109 12.52 2.29 17.56
N LEU A 110 13.22 3.36 17.17
CA LEU A 110 12.96 4.05 15.91
C LEU A 110 13.16 3.14 14.69
N TRP A 111 14.17 2.26 14.72
CA TRP A 111 14.42 1.27 13.68
C TRP A 111 13.25 0.26 13.58
N ALA A 112 12.77 -0.24 14.73
CA ALA A 112 11.64 -1.15 14.78
C ALA A 112 10.33 -0.49 14.33
N LEU A 113 10.08 0.76 14.75
CA LEU A 113 8.89 1.52 14.35
C LEU A 113 8.90 1.80 12.84
N ASP A 114 10.02 2.25 12.29
CA ASP A 114 10.17 2.44 10.84
C ASP A 114 9.86 1.14 10.09
N LEU A 115 10.46 0.01 10.48
CA LEU A 115 10.14 -1.28 9.83
C LEU A 115 8.68 -1.73 10.01
N THR A 116 8.04 -1.34 11.12
CA THR A 116 6.65 -1.67 11.40
C THR A 116 5.68 -0.89 10.52
N PHE A 117 5.97 0.38 10.22
CA PHE A 117 5.03 1.29 9.53
C PHE A 117 5.44 1.66 8.10
N ASN A 118 6.68 1.40 7.68
CA ASN A 118 7.19 1.70 6.34
C ASN A 118 6.89 0.55 5.37
N PHE A 119 5.62 0.37 5.03
CA PHE A 119 5.16 -0.72 4.15
C PHE A 119 5.71 -0.65 2.71
N ARG A 120 6.16 0.55 2.30
CA ARG A 120 6.80 0.81 1.01
C ARG A 120 8.28 0.42 0.99
N ALA A 121 8.86 0.08 2.13
CA ALA A 121 10.28 -0.20 2.31
C ALA A 121 11.18 0.95 1.81
N ILE A 122 10.71 2.20 1.87
CA ILE A 122 11.49 3.34 1.37
C ILE A 122 12.72 3.53 2.25
N GLY A 123 13.89 3.58 1.62
CA GLY A 123 15.16 3.70 2.34
C GLY A 123 15.64 2.39 2.96
N TRP A 124 15.04 1.24 2.62
CA TRP A 124 15.46 -0.07 3.11
C TRP A 124 16.14 -0.89 2.00
N ASN A 125 17.20 -1.63 2.34
CA ASN A 125 17.99 -2.40 1.37
C ASN A 125 17.21 -3.51 0.64
N TYR A 126 16.05 -3.92 1.14
CA TYR A 126 15.18 -4.92 0.52
C TYR A 126 14.07 -4.32 -0.38
N SER A 127 14.04 -2.99 -0.53
CA SER A 127 13.12 -2.30 -1.45
C SER A 127 13.32 -2.79 -2.89
N LYS A 128 12.23 -3.04 -3.63
CA LYS A 128 12.31 -3.38 -5.06
C LYS A 128 12.41 -2.16 -5.96
N ARG A 129 12.54 -0.96 -5.38
CA ARG A 129 12.78 0.30 -6.11
C ARG A 129 14.06 0.99 -5.63
N PRO A 130 15.23 0.33 -5.74
CA PRO A 130 16.50 0.90 -5.31
C PRO A 130 16.85 2.19 -6.06
N GLU A 131 16.29 2.42 -7.27
CA GLU A 131 16.44 3.65 -8.05
C GLU A 131 15.89 4.90 -7.37
N ARG A 132 15.14 4.75 -6.26
CA ARG A 132 14.61 5.84 -5.44
C ARG A 132 15.50 6.19 -4.25
N HIS A 133 16.57 5.44 -4.01
CA HIS A 133 17.47 5.68 -2.90
C HIS A 133 18.52 6.71 -3.25
N PRO A 134 18.89 7.61 -2.32
CA PRO A 134 20.07 8.42 -2.48
C PRO A 134 21.31 7.51 -2.48
N LEU A 135 22.42 8.07 -2.93
CA LEU A 135 23.70 7.38 -2.91
C LEU A 135 24.13 7.16 -1.47
N VAL A 136 24.44 5.90 -1.18
CA VAL A 136 24.88 5.46 0.13
C VAL A 136 26.36 5.12 0.05
N GLU A 137 27.16 5.70 0.94
CA GLU A 137 28.55 5.33 1.07
C GLU A 137 28.63 3.89 1.58
N GLU A 138 29.19 2.98 0.78
CA GLU A 138 29.58 1.67 1.30
C GLU A 138 30.77 1.85 2.24
N SER A 139 30.70 1.19 3.40
CA SER A 139 31.85 1.05 4.28
C SER A 139 33.02 0.47 3.49
N GLN A 140 34.20 1.09 3.56
CA GLN A 140 35.41 0.88 2.75
C GLN A 140 35.97 -0.57 2.64
N ASP A 141 35.30 -1.59 3.16
CA ASP A 141 35.72 -3.00 3.10
C ASP A 141 35.32 -3.73 1.80
N SER A 142 34.46 -3.17 0.93
CA SER A 142 33.96 -3.85 -0.28
C SER A 142 34.53 -3.38 -1.62
N SER A 143 35.37 -2.34 -1.66
CA SER A 143 35.65 -1.60 -2.90
C SER A 143 36.80 -2.15 -3.79
N LYS A 144 36.95 -3.47 -3.93
CA LYS A 144 37.96 -4.04 -4.86
C LYS A 144 37.44 -4.55 -6.20
N ASP A 145 36.13 -4.73 -6.38
CA ASP A 145 35.58 -5.22 -7.65
C ASP A 145 34.27 -4.52 -8.01
N ALA A 146 34.32 -3.42 -8.75
CA ALA A 146 33.20 -3.00 -9.60
C ALA A 146 33.64 -1.98 -10.64
N GLY A 147 33.45 -2.32 -11.91
CA GLY A 147 33.46 -1.36 -13.01
C GLY A 147 32.40 -0.27 -12.83
N SER A 148 32.51 0.75 -13.69
CA SER A 148 31.66 1.94 -13.85
C SER A 148 30.53 2.12 -12.81
N PRO A 149 30.62 3.12 -11.91
CA PRO A 149 29.62 3.30 -10.86
C PRO A 149 28.23 3.57 -11.46
N PRO A 150 27.15 3.02 -10.85
CA PRO A 150 25.79 3.31 -11.27
C PRO A 150 25.53 4.82 -11.22
N MET A 151 24.76 5.31 -12.20
CA MET A 151 24.52 6.72 -12.46
C MET A 151 24.04 7.46 -11.20
N ARG A 152 24.82 8.46 -10.80
CA ARG A 152 24.77 9.21 -9.54
C ARG A 152 23.53 10.12 -9.49
N LYS A 153 22.48 9.79 -8.74
CA LYS A 153 21.35 10.72 -8.48
C LYS A 153 21.47 11.37 -7.10
N THR A 154 21.42 12.69 -7.08
CA THR A 154 21.39 13.51 -5.87
C THR A 154 20.00 13.44 -5.20
N PRO A 155 19.89 13.72 -3.89
CA PRO A 155 18.60 13.78 -3.20
C PRO A 155 17.61 14.77 -3.85
N ALA A 156 18.12 15.90 -4.37
CA ALA A 156 17.32 16.88 -5.10
C ALA A 156 16.77 16.34 -6.42
N GLU A 157 17.50 15.47 -7.12
CA GLU A 157 17.01 14.80 -8.34
C GLU A 157 16.00 13.69 -8.03
N LEU A 158 16.04 13.09 -6.84
CA LEU A 158 15.13 12.01 -6.43
C LEU A 158 13.82 12.53 -5.85
N GLY A 159 13.88 13.56 -5.00
CA GLY A 159 12.73 14.07 -4.25
C GLY A 159 12.39 15.54 -4.51
N GLY A 160 13.16 16.25 -5.34
CA GLY A 160 13.08 17.71 -5.44
C GLY A 160 13.78 18.41 -4.27
N SER A 161 14.17 19.67 -4.47
CA SER A 161 14.63 20.52 -3.37
C SER A 161 13.47 20.81 -2.42
N ARG A 162 13.75 21.15 -1.15
CA ARG A 162 12.71 21.56 -0.20
C ARG A 162 11.84 22.70 -0.74
N SER A 163 12.44 23.63 -1.49
CA SER A 163 11.76 24.77 -2.10
C SER A 163 10.75 24.41 -3.19
N THR A 164 10.94 23.30 -3.92
CA THR A 164 9.97 22.82 -4.92
C THR A 164 9.00 21.81 -4.33
N PHE A 165 9.50 20.94 -3.45
CA PHE A 165 8.71 19.88 -2.82
C PHE A 165 7.56 20.41 -1.96
N LEU A 166 7.82 21.39 -1.08
CA LEU A 166 6.78 21.85 -0.14
C LEU A 166 5.59 22.53 -0.85
N PRO A 167 5.78 23.45 -1.81
CA PRO A 167 4.67 23.98 -2.60
C PRO A 167 3.91 22.90 -3.37
N ASP A 168 4.61 21.89 -3.91
CA ASP A 168 3.97 20.78 -4.62
C ASP A 168 3.07 19.94 -3.70
N GLN A 169 3.48 19.69 -2.46
CA GLN A 169 2.65 18.98 -1.47
C GLN A 169 1.43 19.80 -1.05
N LEU A 170 1.60 21.12 -0.83
CA LEU A 170 0.47 22.01 -0.51
C LEU A 170 -0.53 22.10 -1.66
N ARG A 171 -0.06 22.17 -2.91
CA ARG A 171 -0.93 22.16 -4.10
C ARG A 171 -1.71 20.86 -4.20
N GLN A 172 -1.04 19.72 -4.01
CA GLN A 172 -1.70 18.39 -4.05
C GLN A 172 -2.76 18.29 -2.95
N PHE A 173 -2.42 18.62 -1.71
CA PHE A 173 -3.36 18.62 -0.60
C PHE A 173 -4.55 19.56 -0.83
N GLY A 174 -4.29 20.80 -1.28
CA GLY A 174 -5.35 21.76 -1.62
C GLY A 174 -6.26 21.26 -2.75
N SER A 175 -5.71 20.60 -3.77
CA SER A 175 -6.50 19.99 -4.85
C SER A 175 -7.37 18.82 -4.37
N ALA A 176 -6.83 17.98 -3.48
CA ALA A 176 -7.57 16.89 -2.86
C ALA A 176 -8.72 17.42 -2.00
N TRP A 177 -8.45 18.46 -1.21
CA TRP A 177 -9.46 19.15 -0.42
C TRP A 177 -10.58 19.71 -1.31
N LEU A 178 -10.25 20.48 -2.36
CA LEU A 178 -11.24 21.00 -3.30
C LEU A 178 -12.07 19.88 -3.95
N TRP A 179 -11.45 18.75 -4.30
CA TRP A 179 -12.18 17.61 -4.82
C TRP A 179 -13.20 17.06 -3.82
N LEU A 180 -12.74 16.74 -2.60
CA LEU A 180 -13.54 16.05 -1.59
C LEU A 180 -14.71 16.89 -1.08
N PHE A 181 -14.48 18.19 -0.83
CA PHE A 181 -15.49 19.07 -0.20
C PHE A 181 -16.36 19.82 -1.20
N TRP A 182 -15.87 20.05 -2.42
CA TRP A 182 -16.60 20.85 -3.40
C TRP A 182 -17.09 20.03 -4.59
N LEU A 183 -16.22 19.27 -5.26
CA LEU A 183 -16.59 18.62 -6.51
C LEU A 183 -17.36 17.31 -6.30
N TYR A 184 -16.92 16.46 -5.37
CA TYR A 184 -17.51 15.16 -5.11
C TYR A 184 -19.02 15.21 -4.79
N PRO A 185 -19.50 16.04 -3.84
CA PRO A 185 -20.93 16.06 -3.49
C PRO A 185 -21.83 16.39 -4.70
N ARG A 186 -21.36 17.29 -5.58
CA ARG A 186 -22.09 17.68 -6.80
C ARG A 186 -22.13 16.54 -7.81
N LEU A 187 -21.01 15.84 -8.02
CA LEU A 187 -20.95 14.71 -8.95
C LEU A 187 -21.80 13.52 -8.46
N MET A 188 -21.86 13.28 -7.16
CA MET A 188 -22.71 12.23 -6.59
C MET A 188 -24.19 12.53 -6.76
N GLN A 189 -24.63 13.76 -6.48
CA GLN A 189 -26.02 14.18 -6.73
C GLN A 189 -26.42 13.99 -8.20
N SER A 190 -25.53 14.33 -9.14
CA SER A 190 -25.73 14.06 -10.57
C SER A 190 -25.79 12.56 -10.89
N THR A 191 -25.00 11.74 -10.21
CA THR A 191 -25.00 10.28 -10.40
C THR A 191 -26.32 9.66 -9.92
N ASP A 192 -26.81 10.08 -8.75
CA ASP A 192 -28.04 9.56 -8.15
C ASP A 192 -29.28 9.96 -8.99
N SER A 193 -29.28 11.16 -9.56
CA SER A 193 -30.35 11.64 -10.44
C SER A 193 -30.40 10.97 -11.82
N MET A 194 -29.30 10.42 -12.32
CA MET A 194 -29.23 9.74 -13.64
C MET A 194 -29.79 8.31 -13.64
N GLY A 195 -30.21 7.79 -12.48
CA GLY A 195 -30.71 6.42 -12.32
C GLY A 195 -29.59 5.38 -12.42
N GLY A 196 -29.45 4.55 -11.39
CA GLY A 196 -28.32 3.60 -11.25
C GLY A 196 -28.22 2.48 -12.30
N GLY A 197 -29.16 2.40 -13.25
CA GLY A 197 -29.18 1.40 -14.32
C GLY A 197 -28.59 1.84 -15.66
N SER A 198 -28.32 3.14 -15.87
CA SER A 198 -27.76 3.62 -17.15
C SER A 198 -26.25 3.36 -17.24
N VAL A 199 -25.75 3.08 -18.44
CA VAL A 199 -24.29 2.91 -18.68
C VAL A 199 -23.53 4.15 -18.24
N LEU A 200 -24.05 5.34 -18.55
CA LEU A 200 -23.46 6.62 -18.15
C LEU A 200 -23.42 6.77 -16.62
N GLY A 201 -24.50 6.39 -15.92
CA GLY A 201 -24.56 6.44 -14.46
C GLY A 201 -23.53 5.54 -13.79
N VAL A 202 -23.35 4.31 -14.29
CA VAL A 202 -22.32 3.39 -13.77
C VAL A 202 -20.92 3.91 -14.00
N LEU A 203 -20.63 4.45 -15.19
CA LEU A 203 -19.32 5.02 -15.52
C LEU A 203 -19.03 6.28 -14.70
N LEU A 204 -20.02 7.14 -14.49
CA LEU A 204 -19.88 8.32 -13.63
C LEU A 204 -19.65 7.92 -12.18
N LYS A 205 -20.36 6.91 -11.67
CA LYS A 205 -20.14 6.36 -10.32
C LYS A 205 -18.72 5.79 -10.17
N LEU A 206 -18.26 5.01 -11.16
CA LEU A 206 -16.90 4.47 -11.21
C LEU A 206 -15.87 5.60 -11.13
N PHE A 207 -16.01 6.60 -12.01
CA PHE A 207 -15.13 7.74 -12.04
C PHE A 207 -15.11 8.46 -10.69
N THR A 208 -16.26 8.91 -10.20
CA THR A 208 -16.39 9.68 -8.97
C THR A 208 -15.81 8.96 -7.76
N VAL A 209 -16.15 7.68 -7.57
CA VAL A 209 -15.63 6.89 -6.43
C VAL A 209 -14.13 6.68 -6.55
N ALA A 210 -13.62 6.28 -7.71
CA ALA A 210 -12.19 6.04 -7.90
C ALA A 210 -11.36 7.31 -7.69
N THR A 211 -11.81 8.45 -8.22
CA THR A 211 -11.14 9.74 -8.03
C THR A 211 -11.21 10.23 -6.59
N THR A 212 -12.32 10.00 -5.87
CA THR A 212 -12.43 10.37 -4.45
C THR A 212 -11.45 9.58 -3.58
N LEU A 213 -11.34 8.27 -3.81
CA LEU A 213 -10.35 7.44 -3.11
C LEU A 213 -8.92 7.88 -3.44
N PHE A 214 -8.63 8.15 -4.72
CA PHE A 214 -7.35 8.69 -5.15
C PHE A 214 -7.02 10.00 -4.43
N MET A 215 -7.91 10.98 -4.48
CA MET A 215 -7.69 12.31 -3.89
C MET A 215 -7.54 12.25 -2.37
N PHE A 216 -8.33 11.40 -1.70
CA PHE A 216 -8.20 11.19 -0.26
C PHE A 216 -6.83 10.62 0.12
N MET A 217 -6.40 9.54 -0.54
CA MET A 217 -5.11 8.90 -0.23
C MET A 217 -3.93 9.78 -0.60
N ASP A 218 -3.96 10.42 -1.77
CA ASP A 218 -2.90 11.32 -2.23
C ASP A 218 -2.82 12.56 -1.33
N GLY A 219 -3.97 13.15 -0.95
CA GLY A 219 -4.04 14.26 -0.02
C GLY A 219 -3.43 13.95 1.36
N ILE A 220 -3.79 12.81 1.96
CA ILE A 220 -3.18 12.37 3.23
C ILE A 220 -1.67 12.16 3.09
N HIS A 221 -1.24 11.51 2.01
CA HIS A 221 0.19 11.30 1.76
C HIS A 221 0.92 12.64 1.58
N SER A 222 0.33 13.60 0.88
CA SER A 222 0.91 14.93 0.70
C SER A 222 1.01 15.70 2.00
N LEU A 223 -0.03 15.64 2.85
CA LEU A 223 0.01 16.25 4.17
C LEU A 223 1.10 15.60 5.05
N ALA A 224 1.21 14.28 5.03
CA ALA A 224 2.24 13.56 5.77
C ALA A 224 3.66 13.95 5.30
N GLY A 225 3.87 14.03 3.98
CA GLY A 225 5.14 14.48 3.40
C GLY A 225 5.46 15.93 3.74
N PHE A 226 4.46 16.83 3.71
CA PHE A 226 4.63 18.22 4.12
C PHE A 226 5.04 18.31 5.59
N VAL A 227 4.29 17.69 6.51
CA VAL A 227 4.59 17.70 7.95
C VAL A 227 5.97 17.14 8.22
N ALA A 228 6.31 16.01 7.60
CA ALA A 228 7.60 15.39 7.81
C ALA A 228 8.77 16.28 7.35
N VAL A 229 8.71 16.80 6.12
CA VAL A 229 9.83 17.58 5.55
C VAL A 229 9.90 19.00 6.14
N ALA A 230 8.76 19.65 6.37
CA ALA A 230 8.71 21.02 6.90
C ALA A 230 8.94 21.08 8.41
N LEU A 231 8.34 20.18 9.19
CA LEU A 231 8.29 20.28 10.66
C LEU A 231 9.22 19.28 11.36
N LEU A 232 9.44 18.10 10.76
CA LEU A 232 10.22 17.02 11.38
C LEU A 232 11.60 16.82 10.76
N SER A 233 12.05 17.78 9.94
CA SER A 233 13.33 17.73 9.23
C SER A 233 13.52 16.48 8.35
N GLY A 234 12.42 15.91 7.86
CA GLY A 234 12.42 14.79 6.94
C GLY A 234 13.09 15.12 5.60
N GLU A 235 13.42 14.06 4.89
CA GLU A 235 14.05 14.10 3.57
C GLU A 235 12.99 13.99 2.46
N SER A 236 13.00 14.87 1.46
CA SER A 236 11.98 14.89 0.40
C SER A 236 11.95 13.59 -0.43
N TRP A 237 13.10 12.98 -0.69
CA TRP A 237 13.20 11.72 -1.42
C TRP A 237 12.53 10.55 -0.70
N ALA A 238 12.36 10.63 0.62
CA ALA A 238 11.67 9.60 1.42
C ALA A 238 10.15 9.63 1.25
N TYR A 239 9.62 10.66 0.55
CA TYR A 239 8.19 10.83 0.26
C TYR A 239 7.93 10.86 -1.25
N PRO A 240 8.31 9.81 -2.01
CA PRO A 240 8.01 9.76 -3.43
C PRO A 240 6.49 9.73 -3.66
N PRO A 241 6.01 10.12 -4.86
CA PRO A 241 4.59 10.13 -5.19
C PRO A 241 3.89 8.83 -4.79
N PHE A 242 2.69 8.96 -4.25
CA PHE A 242 1.93 7.82 -3.74
C PHE A 242 1.40 6.95 -4.89
N PHE A 243 0.93 7.61 -5.95
CA PHE A 243 0.50 7.00 -7.20
C PHE A 243 1.54 7.19 -8.31
N GLY A 244 1.45 6.34 -9.33
CA GLY A 244 2.23 6.48 -10.55
C GLY A 244 1.69 7.56 -11.50
N PRO A 245 2.42 7.83 -12.60
CA PRO A 245 2.01 8.81 -13.60
C PRO A 245 0.64 8.52 -14.23
N SER A 246 -0.19 9.55 -14.41
CA SER A 246 -1.55 9.45 -14.97
C SER A 246 -1.62 8.88 -16.39
N ARG A 247 -0.53 8.97 -17.18
CA ARG A 247 -0.43 8.31 -18.50
C ARG A 247 -0.76 6.81 -18.46
N PHE A 248 -0.53 6.14 -17.34
CA PHE A 248 -0.85 4.73 -17.16
C PHE A 248 -2.36 4.48 -16.98
N LEU A 249 -3.12 5.44 -16.45
CA LEU A 249 -4.59 5.40 -16.50
C LEU A 249 -5.09 5.51 -17.94
N LEU A 250 -4.52 6.44 -18.70
CA LEU A 250 -4.91 6.71 -20.09
C LEU A 250 -4.53 5.59 -21.06
N SER A 251 -3.68 4.66 -20.65
CA SER A 251 -3.30 3.48 -21.44
C SER A 251 -4.48 2.56 -21.75
N GLY A 252 -5.55 2.61 -20.93
CA GLY A 252 -6.66 1.66 -21.02
C GLY A 252 -6.27 0.21 -20.71
N ARG A 253 -5.06 -0.05 -20.17
CA ARG A 253 -4.59 -1.39 -19.81
C ARG A 253 -4.74 -1.63 -18.30
N LEU A 254 -5.48 -2.67 -17.91
CA LEU A 254 -5.65 -3.05 -16.50
C LEU A 254 -4.30 -3.32 -15.82
N GLN A 255 -3.37 -3.94 -16.54
CA GLN A 255 -2.03 -4.19 -16.03
C GLN A 255 -1.28 -2.90 -15.70
N ASP A 256 -1.44 -1.83 -16.49
CA ASP A 256 -0.82 -0.54 -16.21
C ASP A 256 -1.51 0.17 -15.06
N ILE A 257 -2.84 0.13 -15.03
CA ILE A 257 -3.63 0.74 -13.96
C ILE A 257 -3.21 0.14 -12.62
N TRP A 258 -3.23 -1.19 -12.46
CA TRP A 258 -2.89 -1.83 -11.20
C TRP A 258 -1.38 -1.92 -10.94
N GLY A 259 -0.57 -2.13 -11.97
CA GLY A 259 0.86 -2.39 -11.84
C GLY A 259 1.72 -1.13 -11.75
N ASN A 260 1.34 -0.07 -12.47
CA ASN A 260 2.17 1.11 -12.70
C ASN A 260 1.53 2.41 -12.17
N PHE A 261 0.21 2.54 -12.18
CA PHE A 261 -0.50 3.71 -11.67
C PHE A 261 -0.92 3.58 -10.20
N TRP A 262 -1.63 2.52 -9.84
CA TRP A 262 -2.20 2.34 -8.51
C TRP A 262 -1.10 2.36 -7.45
N HIS A 263 -1.46 2.78 -6.23
CA HIS A 263 -0.50 3.08 -5.19
C HIS A 263 0.45 1.90 -4.89
N ASP A 264 1.69 2.20 -4.53
CA ASP A 264 2.68 1.17 -4.20
C ASP A 264 2.79 0.84 -2.70
N LEU A 265 1.91 1.43 -1.86
CA LEU A 265 1.91 1.31 -0.40
C LEU A 265 2.15 -0.11 0.13
N LEU A 266 1.43 -1.11 -0.40
CA LEU A 266 1.45 -2.49 0.09
C LEU A 266 2.18 -3.46 -0.85
N LYS A 267 2.69 -2.95 -1.98
CA LYS A 267 3.16 -3.77 -3.09
C LYS A 267 4.32 -4.69 -2.68
N GLU A 268 5.21 -4.21 -1.80
CA GLU A 268 6.36 -4.98 -1.35
C GLU A 268 5.97 -6.21 -0.53
N GLY A 269 5.16 -6.04 0.51
CA GLY A 269 4.72 -7.15 1.36
C GLY A 269 3.94 -8.20 0.57
N LEU A 270 3.01 -7.76 -0.29
CA LEU A 270 2.23 -8.67 -1.15
C LEU A 270 3.13 -9.50 -2.08
N LEU A 271 4.06 -8.84 -2.77
CA LEU A 271 4.95 -9.52 -3.71
C LEU A 271 5.94 -10.44 -3.01
N SER A 272 6.45 -10.03 -1.84
CA SER A 272 7.41 -10.80 -1.06
C SER A 272 6.78 -12.11 -0.56
N VAL A 273 5.61 -12.03 0.09
CA VAL A 273 4.89 -13.21 0.58
C VAL A 273 4.45 -14.10 -0.58
N ALA A 274 3.89 -13.54 -1.65
CA ALA A 274 3.50 -14.33 -2.83
C ALA A 274 4.69 -15.06 -3.46
N THR A 275 5.86 -14.42 -3.53
CA THR A 275 7.09 -15.05 -4.06
C THR A 275 7.60 -16.16 -3.15
N ALA A 276 7.56 -15.96 -1.83
CA ALA A 276 8.04 -16.95 -0.86
C ALA A 276 7.22 -18.25 -0.86
N LEU A 277 5.93 -18.17 -1.22
CA LEU A 277 5.04 -19.33 -1.29
C LEU A 277 5.15 -20.12 -2.61
N LEU A 278 5.83 -19.58 -3.63
CA LEU A 278 5.90 -20.21 -4.94
C LEU A 278 7.16 -21.07 -5.13
N PRO A 279 7.02 -22.29 -5.67
CA PRO A 279 8.17 -23.12 -5.98
C PRO A 279 8.96 -22.54 -7.16
N ARG A 280 10.28 -22.50 -7.00
CA ARG A 280 11.20 -21.98 -8.03
C ARG A 280 11.25 -22.82 -9.31
N SER A 281 10.69 -24.02 -9.29
CA SER A 281 10.64 -24.94 -10.44
C SER A 281 9.58 -24.59 -11.48
N LEU A 282 8.67 -23.64 -11.20
CA LEU A 282 7.62 -23.27 -12.15
C LEU A 282 8.18 -22.59 -13.41
N PRO A 283 7.59 -22.85 -14.60
CA PRO A 283 7.90 -22.10 -15.80
C PRO A 283 7.68 -20.60 -15.61
N ARG A 284 8.55 -19.75 -16.17
CA ARG A 284 8.55 -18.29 -15.94
C ARG A 284 7.18 -17.62 -16.15
N GLY A 285 6.45 -18.01 -17.20
CA GLY A 285 5.12 -17.48 -17.51
C GLY A 285 4.09 -17.85 -16.43
N LEU A 286 4.03 -19.13 -16.06
CA LEU A 286 3.14 -19.63 -15.01
C LEU A 286 3.49 -19.04 -13.65
N TYR A 287 4.78 -18.98 -13.31
CA TYR A 287 5.27 -18.32 -12.09
C TYR A 287 4.78 -16.87 -12.00
N SER A 288 4.92 -16.09 -13.08
CA SER A 288 4.47 -14.70 -13.10
C SER A 288 2.94 -14.59 -12.95
N LEU A 289 2.19 -15.45 -13.62
CA LEU A 289 0.73 -15.47 -13.55
C LEU A 289 0.23 -15.81 -12.15
N VAL A 290 0.71 -16.92 -11.56
CA VAL A 290 0.29 -17.36 -10.22
C VAL A 290 0.71 -16.31 -9.18
N ARG A 291 1.90 -15.72 -9.30
CA ARG A 291 2.36 -14.65 -8.40
C ARG A 291 1.42 -13.45 -8.43
N ILE A 292 0.99 -13.00 -9.61
CA ILE A 292 0.04 -11.90 -9.75
C ILE A 292 -1.32 -12.29 -9.14
N TRP A 293 -1.82 -13.49 -9.45
CA TRP A 293 -3.04 -14.03 -8.84
C TRP A 293 -2.99 -14.00 -7.31
N MET A 294 -1.91 -14.52 -6.71
CA MET A 294 -1.74 -14.52 -5.26
C MET A 294 -1.74 -13.10 -4.67
N CYS A 295 -1.06 -12.14 -5.31
CA CYS A 295 -1.10 -10.74 -4.85
C CYS A 295 -2.54 -10.20 -4.83
N PHE A 296 -3.32 -10.43 -5.89
CA PHE A 296 -4.70 -9.98 -5.96
C PHE A 296 -5.63 -10.72 -4.99
N CYS A 297 -5.41 -12.01 -4.74
CA CYS A 297 -6.13 -12.75 -3.70
C CYS A 297 -5.84 -12.20 -2.30
N LEU A 298 -4.57 -11.92 -1.98
CA LEU A 298 -4.19 -11.29 -0.71
C LEU A 298 -4.82 -9.90 -0.57
N THR A 299 -4.82 -9.09 -1.64
CA THR A 299 -5.54 -7.80 -1.67
C THR A 299 -7.03 -7.99 -1.44
N GLY A 300 -7.67 -8.98 -2.07
CA GLY A 300 -9.08 -9.31 -1.87
C GLY A 300 -9.41 -9.67 -0.43
N VAL A 301 -8.56 -10.46 0.24
CA VAL A 301 -8.72 -10.77 1.67
C VAL A 301 -8.65 -9.51 2.53
N VAL A 302 -7.68 -8.62 2.26
CA VAL A 302 -7.53 -7.37 3.02
C VAL A 302 -8.78 -6.49 2.87
N HIS A 303 -9.31 -6.32 1.65
CA HIS A 303 -10.51 -5.52 1.42
C HIS A 303 -11.80 -6.20 1.93
N THR A 304 -11.88 -7.53 1.88
CA THR A 304 -12.99 -8.28 2.52
C THR A 304 -13.00 -8.03 4.02
N ALA A 305 -11.83 -8.13 4.67
CA ALA A 305 -11.70 -7.88 6.10
C ALA A 305 -12.03 -6.43 6.47
N ALA A 306 -11.56 -5.47 5.67
CA ALA A 306 -11.87 -4.05 5.86
C ALA A 306 -13.38 -3.76 5.76
N SER A 307 -14.03 -4.28 4.72
CA SER A 307 -15.47 -4.17 4.51
C SER A 307 -16.23 -4.84 5.66
N TYR A 308 -15.90 -6.09 5.99
CA TYR A 308 -16.61 -6.85 7.02
C TYR A 308 -16.47 -6.22 8.40
N THR A 309 -15.29 -5.69 8.74
CA THR A 309 -15.08 -5.00 10.02
C THR A 309 -16.00 -3.80 10.19
N THR A 310 -16.36 -3.12 9.09
CA THR A 310 -17.24 -1.95 9.08
C THR A 310 -18.72 -2.32 9.00
N SER A 311 -19.13 -3.15 8.04
CA SER A 311 -20.54 -3.48 7.79
C SER A 311 -21.06 -4.60 8.69
N GLN A 312 -20.18 -5.50 9.14
CA GLN A 312 -20.53 -6.79 9.74
C GLN A 312 -21.40 -7.68 8.82
N GLU A 313 -21.37 -7.44 7.51
CA GLU A 313 -22.13 -8.20 6.51
C GLU A 313 -21.21 -9.04 5.63
N TRP A 314 -21.33 -10.37 5.71
CA TRP A 314 -20.42 -11.28 5.01
C TRP A 314 -20.54 -11.20 3.48
N MET A 315 -21.77 -11.13 2.95
CA MET A 315 -22.00 -11.21 1.50
C MET A 315 -21.45 -10.00 0.72
N PRO A 316 -21.77 -8.73 1.09
CA PRO A 316 -21.20 -7.58 0.40
C PRO A 316 -19.68 -7.50 0.53
N SER A 317 -19.13 -7.84 1.71
CA SER A 317 -17.69 -7.88 1.92
C SER A 317 -16.99 -8.92 1.05
N LEU A 318 -17.61 -10.09 0.88
CA LEU A 318 -17.11 -11.13 -0.03
C LEU A 318 -17.14 -10.65 -1.48
N TYR A 319 -18.20 -9.95 -1.92
CA TYR A 319 -18.24 -9.38 -3.27
C TYR A 319 -17.12 -8.36 -3.52
N ALA A 320 -16.82 -7.51 -2.54
CA ALA A 320 -15.68 -6.61 -2.61
C ALA A 320 -14.36 -7.39 -2.75
N GLY A 321 -14.19 -8.49 -2.00
CA GLY A 321 -13.03 -9.39 -2.14
C GLY A 321 -12.92 -10.05 -3.52
N ILE A 322 -14.02 -10.60 -4.02
CA ILE A 322 -14.08 -11.28 -5.33
C ILE A 322 -13.68 -10.32 -6.45
N PHE A 323 -14.10 -9.05 -6.39
CA PHE A 323 -13.68 -8.05 -7.36
C PHE A 323 -12.15 -8.00 -7.52
N TYR A 324 -11.40 -7.98 -6.42
CA TYR A 324 -9.94 -7.95 -6.48
C TYR A 324 -9.38 -9.28 -6.99
N CYS A 325 -9.90 -10.41 -6.52
CA CYS A 325 -9.49 -11.74 -6.98
C CYS A 325 -9.66 -11.95 -8.49
N LEU A 326 -10.65 -11.30 -9.12
CA LEU A 326 -10.90 -11.42 -10.55
C LEU A 326 -10.06 -10.49 -11.43
N GLN A 327 -9.38 -9.47 -10.90
CA GLN A 327 -8.59 -8.54 -11.74
C GLN A 327 -7.57 -9.23 -12.66
N PRO A 328 -6.86 -10.29 -12.23
CA PRO A 328 -5.98 -11.04 -13.12
C PRO A 328 -6.69 -11.71 -14.30
N VAL A 329 -7.96 -12.13 -14.13
CA VAL A 329 -8.78 -12.66 -15.23
C VAL A 329 -9.03 -11.57 -16.27
N GLY A 330 -9.36 -10.37 -15.82
CA GLY A 330 -9.49 -9.19 -16.70
C GLY A 330 -8.20 -8.86 -17.44
N ILE A 331 -7.05 -8.94 -16.77
CA ILE A 331 -5.73 -8.76 -17.39
C ILE A 331 -5.48 -9.83 -18.46
N LEU A 332 -5.79 -11.11 -18.17
CA LEU A 332 -5.62 -12.21 -19.12
C LEU A 332 -6.53 -12.08 -20.33
N ILE A 333 -7.82 -11.77 -20.12
CA ILE A 333 -8.78 -11.53 -21.20
C ILE A 333 -8.30 -10.35 -22.06
N GLN A 334 -7.88 -9.24 -21.44
CA GLN A 334 -7.36 -8.10 -22.18
C GLN A 334 -6.11 -8.46 -23.00
N LEU A 335 -5.21 -9.30 -22.46
CA LEU A 335 -4.04 -9.78 -23.18
C LEU A 335 -4.44 -10.59 -24.41
N VAL A 336 -5.35 -11.56 -24.27
CA VAL A 336 -5.85 -12.39 -25.38
C VAL A 336 -6.56 -11.52 -26.43
N LEU A 337 -7.41 -10.59 -26.02
CA LEU A 337 -8.09 -9.67 -26.93
C LEU A 337 -7.11 -8.76 -27.66
N SER A 338 -6.04 -8.30 -27.00
CA SER A 338 -5.04 -7.45 -27.63
C SER A 338 -4.24 -8.15 -28.74
N LEU A 339 -4.15 -9.48 -28.69
CA LEU A 339 -3.54 -10.30 -29.74
C LEU A 339 -4.44 -10.40 -30.98
N GLY A 340 -5.77 -10.35 -30.83
CA GLY A 340 -6.74 -10.52 -31.92
C GLY A 340 -7.39 -9.24 -32.45
N LEU A 341 -7.62 -8.25 -31.59
CA LEU A 341 -8.40 -7.02 -31.88
C LEU A 341 -7.52 -5.80 -31.55
N ARG A 342 -6.76 -5.32 -32.54
CA ARG A 342 -5.71 -4.31 -32.29
C ARG A 342 -6.19 -2.95 -31.76
N LYS A 343 -7.49 -2.58 -31.82
CA LYS A 343 -7.88 -1.17 -31.59
C LYS A 343 -9.30 -0.86 -31.08
N LEU A 344 -10.13 -1.82 -30.72
CA LEU A 344 -11.55 -1.51 -30.46
C LEU A 344 -11.92 -1.77 -28.99
N LEU A 345 -12.13 -0.65 -28.30
CA LEU A 345 -12.57 -0.46 -26.91
C LEU A 345 -11.48 -0.57 -25.82
N PRO A 346 -11.51 0.35 -24.82
CA PRO A 346 -10.72 0.19 -23.61
C PRO A 346 -11.30 -1.00 -22.83
N ALA A 347 -10.79 -2.21 -23.10
CA ALA A 347 -11.23 -3.43 -22.44
C ALA A 347 -11.18 -3.34 -20.90
N SER A 348 -10.33 -2.46 -20.36
CA SER A 348 -10.34 -2.10 -18.93
C SER A 348 -11.65 -1.46 -18.48
N LEU A 349 -12.24 -0.51 -19.23
CA LEU A 349 -13.51 0.12 -18.87
C LEU A 349 -14.66 -0.87 -18.97
N VAL A 350 -14.65 -1.75 -19.98
CA VAL A 350 -15.67 -2.81 -20.11
C VAL A 350 -15.55 -3.77 -18.93
N TRP A 351 -14.35 -4.22 -18.61
CA TRP A 351 -14.11 -5.09 -17.44
C TRP A 351 -14.58 -4.43 -16.14
N MET A 352 -14.18 -3.18 -15.91
CA MET A 352 -14.57 -2.41 -14.73
C MET A 352 -16.08 -2.16 -14.69
N TYR A 353 -16.74 -1.91 -15.81
CA TYR A 353 -18.20 -1.75 -15.87
C TYR A 353 -18.94 -2.96 -15.29
N TYR A 354 -18.47 -4.18 -15.58
CA TYR A 354 -19.10 -5.41 -15.08
C TYR A 354 -18.75 -5.75 -13.64
N CYS A 355 -17.49 -5.55 -13.21
CA CYS A 355 -17.06 -5.99 -11.88
C CYS A 355 -17.15 -4.89 -10.81
N PHE A 356 -17.05 -3.61 -11.18
CA PHE A 356 -17.09 -2.50 -10.22
C PHE A 356 -18.40 -2.35 -9.43
N PRO A 357 -19.60 -2.72 -9.96
CA PRO A 357 -20.82 -2.74 -9.17
C PRO A 357 -20.71 -3.59 -7.89
N TRP A 358 -19.87 -4.62 -7.88
CA TRP A 358 -19.65 -5.48 -6.70
C TRP A 358 -18.92 -4.77 -5.56
N VAL A 359 -18.07 -3.79 -5.88
CA VAL A 359 -17.38 -2.95 -4.89
C VAL A 359 -18.19 -1.72 -4.56
N SER A 360 -18.75 -1.04 -5.56
CA SER A 360 -19.52 0.19 -5.32
C SER A 360 -20.91 -0.04 -4.71
N GLY A 361 -21.35 -1.30 -4.67
CA GLY A 361 -22.52 -1.76 -3.92
C GLY A 361 -22.21 -2.09 -2.45
N ASP A 362 -20.93 -2.15 -2.06
CA ASP A 362 -20.53 -2.44 -0.68
C ASP A 362 -21.03 -1.33 0.26
N PRO A 363 -21.90 -1.64 1.25
CA PRO A 363 -22.36 -0.66 2.23
C PRO A 363 -21.19 -0.05 3.02
N ALA A 364 -20.18 -0.85 3.39
CA ALA A 364 -19.04 -0.35 4.14
C ALA A 364 -18.29 0.74 3.35
N LEU A 365 -18.03 0.50 2.06
CA LEU A 365 -17.35 1.49 1.22
C LEU A 365 -18.18 2.76 1.05
N ARG A 366 -19.50 2.65 0.91
CA ARG A 366 -20.38 3.83 0.84
C ARG A 366 -20.29 4.67 2.12
N ASP A 367 -20.35 4.03 3.28
CA ASP A 367 -20.26 4.70 4.58
C ASP A 367 -18.88 5.34 4.78
N VAL A 368 -17.81 4.68 4.34
CA VAL A 368 -16.44 5.21 4.36
C VAL A 368 -16.34 6.47 3.50
N ILE A 369 -16.85 6.44 2.27
CA ILE A 369 -16.79 7.59 1.37
C ILE A 369 -17.61 8.76 1.95
N ALA A 370 -18.80 8.47 2.48
CA ALA A 370 -19.61 9.49 3.16
C ALA A 370 -18.87 10.11 4.35
N ALA A 371 -18.20 9.28 5.17
CA ALA A 371 -17.41 9.75 6.30
C ALA A 371 -16.22 10.62 5.87
N VAL A 372 -15.51 10.25 4.79
CA VAL A 372 -14.39 11.04 4.24
C VAL A 372 -14.83 12.45 3.84
N CYS A 373 -16.05 12.62 3.35
CA CYS A 373 -16.56 13.92 2.91
C CYS A 373 -17.14 14.78 4.05
N LEU A 374 -17.27 14.22 5.26
CA LEU A 374 -17.77 14.91 6.45
C LEU A 374 -16.66 15.31 7.43
N MET A 375 -15.48 14.70 7.33
CA MET A 375 -14.24 15.15 8.02
C MET A 375 -13.74 16.40 7.35
#